data_AF-A0A2H5WLN0-F1
#
_entry.id   AF-A0A2H5WLN0-F1
#
_cell.length_a   1.000
_cell.length_b   1.000
_cell.length_c   1.000
_cell.angle_alpha   90.00
_cell.angle_beta   90.00
_cell.angle_gamma   90.00
#
_symmetry.space_group_name_H-M   'P 1'
#
loop_
_entity.id
_entity.type
_entity.pdbx_description
1 polymer ?
#
loop_
_entity_poly.entity_id
_entity_poly.type
_entity_poly.pdbx_seq_one_letter_code
_entity_poly.pdbx_strand_id
1 'polypeptide(L)'
;MKSIKVRGTLVSPQVVRLQEPLPLPEGAEVEVWVETPQARGSLQLMLATLEKIHAQLEASGHIPPTAEEVLARIENERASWEESNGAEAPLSGQ
;
A
#
# COMPACT_ATOMS: atom_id res chain seq x y z
N MET A 1 31.05 5.91 -9.59
CA MET A 1 30.73 5.00 -10.72
C MET A 1 29.60 5.63 -11.52
N LYS A 2 29.64 5.56 -12.86
CA LYS A 2 28.57 6.12 -13.70
C LYS A 2 27.48 5.06 -13.85
N SER A 3 26.26 5.35 -13.40
CA SER A 3 25.09 4.49 -13.61
C SER A 3 24.37 4.90 -14.89
N ILE A 4 24.17 3.97 -15.82
CA ILE A 4 23.38 4.18 -17.04
C ILE A 4 22.02 3.51 -16.84
N LYS A 5 20.92 4.25 -17.06
CA LYS A 5 19.56 3.71 -16.96
C LYS A 5 19.00 3.51 -18.37
N VAL A 6 18.71 2.26 -18.72
CA VAL A 6 18.07 1.87 -19.98
C VAL A 6 16.78 1.11 -19.71
N ARG A 7 15.82 1.21 -20.63
CA ARG A 7 14.57 0.45 -20.56
C ARG A 7 14.68 -0.84 -21.35
N GLY A 8 14.03 -1.88 -20.84
CA GLY A 8 13.94 -3.18 -21.49
C GLY A 8 12.71 -3.94 -21.02
N THR A 9 12.44 -5.05 -21.68
CA THR A 9 11.40 -6.00 -21.29
C THR A 9 12.01 -7.36 -21.01
N LEU A 10 11.53 -7.99 -19.94
CA LEU A 10 11.88 -9.37 -19.64
C LEU A 10 11.12 -10.28 -20.62
N VAL A 11 11.83 -10.95 -21.52
CA VAL A 11 11.23 -11.85 -22.53
C VAL A 11 11.23 -13.31 -22.06
N SER A 12 12.06 -13.63 -21.07
CA SER A 12 12.07 -14.87 -20.31
C SER A 12 12.68 -14.60 -18.93
N PRO A 13 12.57 -15.52 -17.95
CA PRO A 13 13.09 -15.29 -16.59
C PRO A 13 14.56 -14.88 -16.49
N GLN A 14 15.35 -15.10 -17.54
CA GLN A 14 16.80 -14.83 -17.57
C GLN A 14 17.21 -13.91 -18.72
N VAL A 15 16.28 -13.45 -19.56
CA VAL A 15 16.61 -12.67 -20.76
C VAL A 15 15.86 -11.35 -20.74
N VAL A 16 16.61 -10.25 -20.69
CA VAL A 16 16.12 -8.89 -20.85
C VAL A 16 16.43 -8.42 -22.26
N ARG A 17 15.40 -8.02 -23.02
CA ARG A 17 15.57 -7.31 -24.29
C ARG A 17 15.55 -5.82 -24.01
N LEU A 18 16.66 -5.14 -24.27
CA LEU A 18 16.72 -3.68 -24.22
C LEU A 18 15.95 -3.06 -25.38
N GLN A 19 15.34 -1.89 -25.15
CA GLN A 19 14.65 -1.12 -26.19
C GLN A 19 15.65 -0.52 -27.19
N GLU A 20 16.82 -0.15 -26.70
CA GLU A 20 17.92 0.42 -27.48
C GLU A 20 19.23 -0.31 -27.15
N PRO A 21 20.13 -0.48 -28.14
CA PRO A 21 21.45 -1.05 -27.89
C PRO A 21 22.25 -0.20 -26.89
N LEU A 22 22.81 -0.85 -25.87
CA LEU A 22 23.71 -0.20 -24.91
C LEU A 22 25.16 -0.51 -25.30
N PRO A 23 25.96 0.48 -25.77
CA PRO A 23 27.37 0.24 -26.11
C PRO A 23 28.18 -0.02 -24.83
N LEU A 24 28.61 -1.26 -24.65
CA LEU A 24 29.48 -1.68 -23.56
C LEU A 24 30.83 -2.15 -24.13
N PRO A 25 31.96 -1.79 -23.52
CA PRO A 25 33.25 -2.33 -23.93
C PRO A 25 33.32 -3.83 -23.63
N GLU A 26 34.11 -4.55 -24.42
CA GLU A 26 34.33 -5.98 -24.22
C GLU A 26 34.95 -6.26 -22.83
N GLY A 27 34.43 -7.26 -22.13
CA GLY A 27 34.86 -7.61 -20.77
C GLY A 27 34.32 -6.71 -19.65
N ALA A 28 33.41 -5.77 -19.95
CA ALA A 28 32.80 -4.95 -18.92
C ALA A 28 31.91 -5.77 -17.97
N GLU A 29 32.12 -5.61 -16.67
CA GLU A 29 31.19 -6.09 -15.65
C GLU A 29 29.96 -5.18 -15.59
N VAL A 30 28.78 -5.79 -15.49
CA VAL A 30 27.50 -5.08 -15.49
C VAL A 30 26.65 -5.57 -14.33
N GLU A 31 26.11 -4.63 -13.57
CA GLU A 31 25.08 -4.88 -12.57
C GLU A 31 23.72 -4.45 -13.13
N VAL A 32 22.72 -5.34 -13.07
CA VAL A 32 21.39 -5.09 -13.62
C VAL A 32 20.39 -4.87 -12.48
N TRP A 33 19.77 -3.69 -12.48
CA TRP A 33 18.73 -3.32 -11.52
C TRP A 33 17.35 -3.39 -12.19
N VAL A 34 16.47 -4.26 -11.69
CA VAL A 34 15.10 -4.42 -12.20
C VAL A 34 14.13 -3.74 -11.23
N GLU A 35 13.60 -2.60 -11.63
CA GLU A 35 12.49 -1.95 -10.93
C GLU A 35 11.17 -2.54 -11.45
N THR A 36 10.55 -3.44 -10.68
CA THR A 36 9.18 -3.87 -10.99
C THR A 36 8.25 -2.73 -10.61
N PRO A 37 7.50 -2.12 -11.55
CA PRO A 37 6.54 -1.09 -11.19
C PRO A 37 5.49 -1.73 -10.29
N GLN A 38 5.56 -1.42 -8.99
CA GLN A 38 4.49 -1.75 -8.07
C GLN A 38 3.26 -1.01 -8.56
N ALA A 39 2.20 -1.73 -8.89
CA ALA A 39 0.92 -1.12 -9.22
C ALA A 39 0.51 -0.22 -8.06
N ARG A 40 0.57 1.10 -8.29
CA ARG A 40 0.07 2.09 -7.33
C ARG A 40 -1.40 1.78 -7.09
N GLY A 41 -1.76 1.51 -5.84
CA GLY A 41 -3.13 1.16 -5.44
C GLY A 41 -3.55 -0.29 -5.66
N SER A 42 -2.61 -1.24 -5.82
CA SER A 42 -3.00 -2.65 -5.82
C SER A 42 -3.43 -3.08 -4.42
N LEU A 43 -4.52 -3.87 -4.34
CA LEU A 43 -4.98 -4.48 -3.10
C LEU A 43 -3.83 -5.23 -2.40
N GLN A 44 -2.98 -5.90 -3.17
CA GLN A 44 -1.83 -6.63 -2.61
C GLN A 44 -0.80 -5.71 -1.95
N LEU A 45 -0.52 -4.54 -2.52
CA LEU A 45 0.37 -3.57 -1.89
C LEU A 45 -0.22 -3.03 -0.58
N MET A 46 -1.54 -2.77 -0.57
CA MET A 46 -2.25 -2.36 0.64
C MET A 46 -2.17 -3.45 1.72
N LEU A 47 -2.47 -4.69 1.38
CA LEU A 47 -2.43 -5.82 2.32
C LEU A 47 -1.01 -6.03 2.89
N ALA A 48 0.01 -6.05 2.02
CA ALA A 48 1.40 -6.16 2.46
C ALA A 48 1.83 -5.00 3.36
N THR A 49 1.31 -3.80 3.12
CA THR A 49 1.57 -2.64 3.97
C THR A 49 0.89 -2.80 5.34
N LEU A 50 -0.36 -3.26 5.37
CA LEU A 50 -1.10 -3.50 6.62
C LEU A 50 -0.45 -4.60 7.47
N GLU A 51 0.02 -5.68 6.85
CA GLU A 51 0.77 -6.74 7.54
C GLU A 51 2.04 -6.19 8.20
N LYS A 52 2.78 -5.34 7.49
CA LYS A 52 3.97 -4.69 8.04
C LYS A 52 3.65 -3.79 9.24
N ILE A 53 2.57 -3.00 9.15
CA ILE A 53 2.12 -2.15 10.27
C ILE A 53 1.74 -3.02 11.47
N HIS A 54 0.99 -4.10 11.25
CA HIS A 54 0.58 -5.01 12.32
C HIS A 54 1.78 -5.60 13.05
N ALA A 55 2.79 -6.09 12.32
CA ALA A 55 4.02 -6.62 12.92
C ALA A 55 4.79 -5.56 13.72
N GLN A 56 4.82 -4.30 13.27
CA GLN A 56 5.47 -3.20 13.99
C GLN A 56 4.73 -2.84 15.29
N LEU A 57 3.40 -2.88 15.27
CA LEU A 57 2.56 -2.64 16.44
C LEU A 57 2.71 -3.77 17.46
N GLU A 58 2.67 -5.02 17.02
CA GLU A 58 2.89 -6.16 17.90
C GLU A 58 4.28 -6.10 18.56
N ALA A 59 5.32 -5.77 17.79
CA ALA A 59 6.67 -5.59 18.30
C ALA A 59 6.82 -4.44 19.32
N SER A 60 5.95 -3.42 19.26
CA SER A 60 5.93 -2.33 20.24
C SER A 60 5.10 -2.65 21.48
N GLY A 61 4.52 -3.85 21.56
CA GLY A 61 3.65 -4.27 22.65
C GLY A 61 2.22 -3.76 22.53
N HIS A 62 1.81 -3.31 21.34
CA HIS A 62 0.41 -2.96 21.09
C HIS A 62 -0.47 -4.20 21.22
N ILE A 63 -1.52 -4.08 22.04
CA ILE A 63 -2.56 -5.10 22.16
C ILE A 63 -3.73 -4.64 21.28
N PRO A 64 -4.03 -5.36 20.19
CA PRO A 64 -5.16 -5.01 19.34
C PRO A 64 -6.48 -5.18 20.12
N PRO A 65 -7.49 -4.34 19.84
CA PRO A 65 -8.79 -4.46 20.47
C PRO A 65 -9.45 -5.78 20.07
N THR A 66 -10.21 -6.36 20.99
CA THR A 66 -11.07 -7.51 20.74
C THR A 66 -12.22 -7.15 19.79
N ALA A 67 -12.81 -8.17 19.16
CA ALA A 67 -13.97 -7.96 18.30
C ALA A 67 -15.14 -7.30 19.05
N GLU A 68 -15.34 -7.66 20.32
CA GLU A 68 -16.39 -7.08 21.17
C GLU A 68 -16.14 -5.60 21.44
N GLU A 69 -14.92 -5.20 21.77
CA GLU A 69 -14.55 -3.79 21.96
C GLU A 69 -14.73 -2.96 20.68
N VAL A 70 -14.37 -3.54 19.53
CA VAL A 70 -14.58 -2.89 18.23
C VAL A 70 -16.07 -2.71 17.95
N LEU A 71 -16.89 -3.73 18.17
CA LEU A 71 -18.34 -3.66 17.97
C LEU A 71 -19.00 -2.65 18.91
N ALA A 72 -18.65 -2.67 20.19
CA ALA A 72 -19.17 -1.72 21.19
C ALA A 72 -18.84 -0.28 20.80
N ARG A 73 -17.62 -0.03 20.30
CA ARG A 73 -17.22 1.29 19.82
C ARG A 73 -18.00 1.72 18.59
N ILE A 74 -18.18 0.83 17.61
CA ILE A 74 -18.98 1.12 16.41
C ILE A 74 -20.42 1.49 16.78
N GLU A 75 -21.02 0.75 17.70
CA GLU A 75 -22.40 1.03 18.15
C GLU A 75 -22.49 2.38 18.86
N ASN A 76 -21.54 2.69 19.73
CA ASN A 76 -21.49 3.98 20.42
C ASN A 76 -21.28 5.15 19.44
N GLU A 77 -20.42 4.98 18.42
CA GLU A 77 -20.23 5.98 17.37
C GLU A 77 -21.53 6.19 16.56
N ARG A 78 -22.25 5.12 16.20
CA ARG A 78 -23.57 5.23 15.53
C ARG A 78 -24.58 6.00 16.37
N ALA A 79 -24.75 5.63 17.64
CA ALA A 79 -25.67 6.30 18.55
C ALA A 79 -25.36 7.81 18.66
N SER A 80 -24.07 8.17 18.75
CA SER A 80 -23.65 9.57 18.81
C SER A 80 -24.02 10.38 17.54
N TRP A 81 -24.01 9.73 16.38
CA TRP A 81 -24.41 10.36 15.12
C TRP A 81 -25.92 10.50 15.00
N GLU A 82 -26.68 9.52 15.51
CA GLU A 82 -28.14 9.58 15.56
C GLU A 82 -28.64 10.67 16.51
N GLU A 83 -28.02 10.83 17.69
CA GLU A 83 -28.32 11.92 18.61
C GLU A 83 -27.99 13.30 18.01
N SER A 84 -26.86 13.40 17.29
CA SER A 84 -26.44 14.64 16.64
C SER A 84 -27.34 15.02 15.46
N ASN A 85 -27.83 14.04 14.69
CA ASN A 85 -28.76 14.28 13.58
C ASN A 85 -30.23 14.42 14.02
N GLY A 86 -30.60 13.94 15.21
CA GLY A 86 -31.93 14.09 15.79
C GLY A 86 -32.20 15.47 16.41
N ALA A 87 -31.17 16.30 16.57
CA ALA A 87 -31.28 17.65 17.16
C ALA A 87 -31.79 18.73 16.17
N GLU A 88 -31.84 18.46 14.87
CA GLU A 88 -32.39 19.36 13.84
C GLU A 88 -33.68 18.80 13.21
N ALA A 89 -34.76 18.72 13.98
CA ALA A 89 -36.11 18.89 13.44
C ALA A 89 -37.18 19.09 14.52
N PRO A 90 -37.59 20.34 14.80
CA PRO A 90 -38.99 20.69 14.83
C PRO A 90 -39.33 21.24 13.45
N LEU A 91 -39.99 20.42 12.64
CA LEU A 91 -40.78 20.94 11.51
C LEU A 91 -41.87 21.83 12.12
N SER A 92 -41.60 23.13 12.21
CA SER A 92 -42.60 24.15 12.47
C SER A 92 -43.56 24.18 11.27
N GLY A 93 -44.60 23.35 11.35
CA GLY A 93 -45.79 23.49 10.53
C GLY A 93 -46.68 24.58 11.10
N GLN A 94 -46.71 25.73 10.43
CA GLN A 94 -47.87 26.62 10.34
C GLN A 94 -47.97 27.14 8.91
#